data_AF-A8SM99-F1
#
_entry.id   AF-A8SM99-F1
#
_cell.length_a   1.000
_cell.length_b   1.000
_cell.length_c   1.000
_cell.angle_alpha   90.00
_cell.angle_beta   90.00
_cell.angle_gamma   90.00
#
_symmetry.space_group_name_H-M   'P 1'
#
loop_
_entity.id
_entity.type
_entity.pdbx_description
1 polymer ?
#
loop_
_entity_poly.entity_id
_entity_poly.type
_entity_poly.pdbx_seq_one_letter_code
_entity_poly.pdbx_strand_id
1 'polypeptide(L)'
;MFGSLILIVGLWNKINDFKQAFIQLNIFLQSWNIFDGAVMDILWTKNSKNLKIKGIEDSEYIPSVLYIIKKRIIFIPVLFLVALILAKIIVLIY
;
A
#
# COMPACT_ATOMS: atom_id res chain seq x y z
N MET A 1 1.44 11.47 3.48
CA MET A 1 1.84 10.36 2.60
C MET A 1 1.56 10.63 1.12
N PHE A 2 0.32 10.97 0.72
CA PHE A 2 0.00 11.20 -0.70
C PHE A 2 0.70 12.41 -1.34
N GLY A 3 1.00 13.47 -0.57
CA GLY A 3 1.78 14.61 -1.08
C GLY A 3 3.15 14.21 -1.62
N SER A 4 3.83 13.25 -0.98
CA SER A 4 5.10 12.71 -1.46
C SER A 4 4.94 11.97 -2.78
N LEU A 5 3.85 11.19 -2.95
CA LEU A 5 3.55 10.52 -4.23
C LEU A 5 3.25 11.51 -5.35
N ILE A 6 2.51 12.59 -5.05
CA ILE A 6 2.22 13.67 -6.01
C ILE A 6 3.51 14.36 -6.44
N LEU A 7 4.43 14.63 -5.50
CA LEU A 7 5.74 15.22 -5.82
C LEU A 7 6.62 14.25 -6.63
N ILE A 8 6.66 12.97 -6.27
CA ILE A 8 7.47 11.99 -7.00
C ILE A 8 6.96 11.81 -8.43
N VAL A 9 5.64 11.69 -8.63
CA VAL A 9 5.08 11.46 -9.97
C VAL A 9 5.02 12.75 -10.79
N GLY A 10 4.55 13.85 -10.21
CA GLY A 10 4.37 15.12 -10.92
C GLY A 10 5.67 15.92 -11.06
N LEU A 11 6.37 16.19 -9.96
CA LEU A 11 7.57 17.05 -9.97
C LEU A 11 8.83 16.29 -10.40
N TRP A 12 9.08 15.12 -9.81
CA TRP A 12 10.32 14.37 -10.03
C TRP A 12 10.30 13.60 -11.35
N ASN A 13 9.26 12.80 -11.60
CA ASN A 13 9.09 12.07 -12.86
C ASN A 13 8.57 12.96 -14.00
N LYS A 14 8.23 14.23 -13.71
CA LYS A 14 7.75 15.22 -14.69
C LYS A 14 6.54 14.74 -15.50
N ILE A 15 5.64 14.00 -14.84
CA ILE A 15 4.45 13.46 -15.48
C ILE A 15 3.31 14.45 -15.36
N ASN A 16 2.80 14.89 -16.51
CA ASN A 16 1.63 15.76 -16.64
C ASN A 16 0.48 15.11 -17.43
N ASP A 17 0.67 13.87 -17.91
CA ASP A 17 -0.38 13.10 -18.57
C ASP A 17 -1.12 12.20 -17.58
N PHE A 18 -2.45 12.19 -17.66
CA PHE A 18 -3.32 11.43 -16.75
C PHE A 18 -3.03 9.94 -16.79
N LYS A 19 -2.87 9.35 -17.98
CA LYS A 19 -2.69 7.90 -18.14
C LYS A 19 -1.37 7.49 -17.50
N GLN A 20 -0.30 8.25 -17.75
CA GLN A 20 1.01 7.97 -17.17
C GLN A 20 1.01 8.15 -15.64
N ALA A 21 0.41 9.24 -15.13
CA ALA A 21 0.31 9.50 -13.70
C ALA A 21 -0.47 8.39 -13.00
N PHE A 22 -1.60 7.98 -13.58
CA PHE A 22 -2.42 6.89 -13.08
C PHE A 22 -1.67 5.56 -13.01
N ILE A 23 -0.97 5.17 -14.08
CA ILE A 23 -0.22 3.91 -14.10
C ILE A 23 0.86 3.91 -13.01
N GLN A 24 1.64 4.99 -12.88
CA GLN A 24 2.69 5.08 -11.86
C GLN A 24 2.11 5.03 -10.45
N LEU A 25 1.06 5.82 -10.17
CA LEU A 25 0.39 5.82 -8.87
C LEU A 25 -0.19 4.45 -8.52
N ASN A 26 -0.78 3.76 -9.49
CA ASN A 26 -1.34 2.44 -9.29
C ASN A 26 -0.24 1.43 -8.92
N ILE A 27 0.89 1.44 -9.64
CA ILE A 27 2.04 0.59 -9.32
C ILE A 27 2.54 0.86 -7.91
N PHE A 28 2.73 2.12 -7.52
CA PHE A 28 3.20 2.47 -6.18
C PHE A 28 2.23 1.98 -5.08
N LEU A 29 0.94 2.28 -5.23
CA LEU A 29 -0.06 1.95 -4.21
C LEU A 29 -0.28 0.44 -4.08
N GLN A 30 -0.33 -0.29 -5.20
CA GLN A 30 -0.49 -1.75 -5.16
C GLN A 30 0.78 -2.44 -4.65
N SER A 31 1.96 -1.97 -5.04
CA SER A 31 3.24 -2.50 -4.52
C SER A 31 3.33 -2.28 -3.02
N TRP A 32 2.91 -1.11 -2.52
CA TRP A 32 2.88 -0.84 -1.10
C TRP A 32 1.87 -1.74 -0.36
N ASN A 33 0.67 -1.94 -0.91
CA ASN A 33 -0.32 -2.87 -0.33
C ASN A 33 0.21 -4.31 -0.24
N ILE A 34 0.93 -4.78 -1.27
CA ILE A 34 1.56 -6.10 -1.27
C ILE A 34 2.69 -6.15 -0.24
N PHE A 35 3.54 -5.13 -0.17
CA PHE A 35 4.64 -5.06 0.80
C PHE A 35 4.13 -5.13 2.23
N ASP A 36 3.10 -4.35 2.57
CA ASP A 36 2.49 -4.39 3.90
C ASP A 36 1.90 -5.77 4.21
N GLY A 37 1.22 -6.41 3.26
CA GLY A 37 0.65 -7.73 3.47
C GLY A 37 1.70 -8.84 3.59
N ALA A 38 2.69 -8.87 2.70
CA ALA A 38 3.65 -9.96 2.60
C ALA A 38 4.83 -9.79 3.56
N VAL A 39 5.42 -8.60 3.58
CA VAL A 39 6.63 -8.34 4.36
C VAL A 39 6.26 -7.96 5.78
N MET A 40 5.34 -7.01 5.98
CA MET A 40 5.00 -6.55 7.33
C MET A 40 4.07 -7.50 8.06
N ASP A 41 2.95 -7.93 7.47
CA ASP A 41 2.00 -8.75 8.22
C ASP A 41 2.45 -10.22 8.32
N ILE A 42 3.05 -10.80 7.26
CA ILE A 42 3.42 -12.22 7.23
C ILE A 42 4.87 -12.43 7.68
N LEU A 43 5.84 -11.88 6.95
CA LEU A 43 7.26 -12.20 7.16
C LEU A 43 7.77 -11.66 8.50
N TRP A 44 7.52 -10.39 8.78
CA TRP A 44 7.93 -9.73 10.00
C TRP A 44 7.26 -10.38 11.22
N THR A 45 5.95 -10.64 11.19
CA THR A 45 5.25 -11.31 12.31
C THR A 45 5.77 -12.73 12.55
N LYS A 46 6.08 -13.50 11.50
CA LYS A 46 6.66 -14.84 11.63
C LYS A 46 8.06 -14.82 12.26
N ASN A 47 8.86 -13.81 11.95
CA ASN A 47 10.23 -13.67 12.46
C ASN A 47 10.26 -12.99 13.84
N SER A 48 9.25 -12.20 14.16
CA SER A 48 9.09 -11.45 15.40
C SER A 48 8.46 -12.27 16.54
N LYS A 49 8.48 -13.60 16.44
CA LYS A 49 7.99 -14.52 17.49
C LYS A 49 8.62 -14.33 18.87
N ASN A 50 9.70 -13.55 18.97
CA ASN A 50 10.36 -13.20 20.23
C ASN A 50 9.76 -11.95 20.91
N LEU A 51 8.89 -11.20 20.23
CA LEU A 51 8.15 -10.05 20.78
C LEU A 51 6.82 -10.50 21.41
N LYS A 52 6.83 -11.63 22.14
CA LYS A 52 5.63 -12.12 22.82
C LYS A 52 5.28 -11.21 23.98
N ILE A 53 4.04 -10.73 23.97
CA ILE A 53 3.48 -10.00 25.12
C ILE A 53 3.09 -11.05 26.16
N LYS A 54 3.70 -10.95 27.35
CA LYS A 54 3.48 -11.91 28.43
C LYS A 54 2.00 -11.88 28.86
N GLY A 55 1.30 -13.01 28.71
CA GLY A 55 -0.12 -13.16 29.10
C GLY A 55 -1.14 -13.14 27.96
N ILE A 56 -0.70 -13.06 26.70
CA ILE A 56 -1.58 -13.16 25.51
C ILE A 56 -1.17 -14.42 24.73
N GLU A 57 -2.14 -15.23 24.30
CA GLU A 57 -1.88 -16.40 23.48
C GLU A 57 -1.38 -15.99 22.08
N ASP A 58 -0.40 -16.72 21.54
CA ASP A 58 0.18 -16.43 20.21
C ASP A 58 -0.88 -16.44 19.08
N SER A 59 -2.00 -17.14 19.29
CA SER A 59 -3.16 -17.25 18.39
C SER A 59 -3.95 -15.95 18.24
N GLU A 60 -3.89 -15.06 19.23
CA GLU A 60 -4.60 -13.76 19.22
C GLU A 60 -3.79 -12.66 18.53
N TYR A 61 -2.45 -12.82 18.50
CA TYR A 61 -1.54 -11.79 17.98
C TYR A 61 -1.11 -12.01 16.52
N ILE A 62 -1.05 -13.26 16.05
CA ILE A 62 -0.54 -13.58 14.71
C ILE A 62 -1.71 -13.69 13.72
N PRO A 63 -1.97 -12.69 12.87
CA PRO A 63 -3.00 -12.79 11.86
C PRO A 63 -2.73 -13.96 10.90
N SER A 64 -3.78 -14.73 10.62
CA SER A 64 -3.67 -15.83 9.65
C SER A 64 -3.37 -15.28 8.25
N VAL A 65 -2.57 -16.01 7.48
CA VAL A 65 -2.22 -15.63 6.09
C VAL A 65 -3.48 -15.41 5.24
N LEU A 66 -4.49 -16.25 5.40
CA LEU A 66 -5.77 -16.13 4.69
C LEU A 66 -6.51 -14.84 5.05
N TYR A 67 -6.48 -14.43 6.32
CA TYR A 67 -7.09 -13.18 6.76
C TYR A 67 -6.40 -11.97 6.11
N ILE A 68 -5.07 -11.97 6.09
CA ILE A 68 -4.27 -10.91 5.47
C ILE A 68 -4.61 -10.83 3.97
N ILE A 69 -4.59 -11.94 3.24
CA ILE A 69 -4.91 -11.97 1.81
C ILE A 69 -6.31 -11.39 1.55
N LYS A 70 -7.32 -11.81 2.32
CA LYS A 70 -8.70 -11.27 2.18
C LYS A 70 -8.73 -9.76 2.38
N LYS A 71 -8.06 -9.26 3.42
CA LYS A 71 -7.94 -7.82 3.68
C LYS A 71 -7.30 -7.11 2.49
N ARG A 72 -6.15 -7.59 1.99
CA ARG A 72 -5.40 -6.94 0.90
C ARG A 72 -6.16 -6.91 -0.42
N ILE A 73 -6.94 -7.96 -0.74
CA ILE A 73 -7.79 -8.00 -1.94
C ILE A 73 -8.85 -6.89 -1.91
N ILE A 74 -9.47 -6.63 -0.76
CA ILE A 74 -10.49 -5.56 -0.62
C ILE A 74 -9.86 -4.18 -0.85
N PHE A 75 -8.60 -3.99 -0.49
CA PHE A 75 -7.90 -2.72 -0.71
C PHE A 75 -7.52 -2.47 -2.17
N ILE A 76 -7.43 -3.49 -3.03
CA ILE A 76 -7.09 -3.32 -4.45
C ILE A 76 -8.02 -2.30 -5.15
N PRO A 77 -9.36 -2.45 -5.14
CA PRO A 77 -10.26 -1.49 -5.78
C PRO A 77 -10.24 -0.11 -5.10
N VAL A 78 -10.07 -0.05 -3.78
CA VAL A 78 -9.98 1.22 -3.04
C VAL A 78 -8.74 2.00 -3.49
N LEU A 79 -7.58 1.35 -3.54
CA LEU A 79 -6.32 1.95 -3.97
C LEU A 79 -6.34 2.33 -5.46
N PHE A 80 -7.07 1.57 -6.28
CA PHE A 80 -7.32 1.92 -7.68
C PHE A 80 -8.09 3.24 -7.79
N LEU A 81 -9.16 3.44 -7.01
CA LEU A 81 -9.92 4.70 -6.96
C LEU A 81 -9.05 5.85 -6.45
N VAL A 82 -8.24 5.61 -5.42
CA VAL A 82 -7.28 6.61 -4.91
C VAL A 82 -6.28 7.01 -6.01
N ALA A 83 -5.76 6.06 -6.78
CA ALA A 83 -4.88 6.35 -7.91
C ALA A 83 -5.55 7.23 -8.97
N LEU A 84 -6.84 7.00 -9.29
CA LEU A 84 -7.59 7.85 -10.21
C LEU A 84 -7.70 9.30 -9.71
N ILE A 85 -8.05 9.48 -8.43
CA ILE A 85 -8.18 10.80 -7.81
C ILE A 85 -6.83 11.53 -7.82
N LEU A 86 -5.76 10.85 -7.40
CA LEU A 86 -4.42 11.43 -7.35
C LEU A 86 -3.88 11.75 -8.74
N ALA A 87 -4.13 10.92 -9.75
CA ALA A 87 -3.73 11.20 -11.12
C ALA A 87 -4.39 12.48 -11.64
N LYS A 88 -5.68 12.67 -11.35
CA LYS A 88 -6.39 13.91 -11.69
C LYS A 88 -5.78 15.11 -10.97
N ILE A 89 -5.43 14.98 -9.70
CA ILE A 89 -4.78 16.05 -8.94
C ILE A 89 -3.42 16.42 -9.53
N ILE A 90 -2.61 15.44 -9.94
CA ILE A 90 -1.29 15.69 -10.55
C ILE A 90 -1.44 16.51 -11.83
N VAL A 91 -2.34 16.11 -12.73
CA VAL A 91 -2.60 16.81 -14.01
C VAL A 91 -3.15 18.23 -13.79
N LEU A 92 -3.79 18.50 -12.65
CA LEU A 92 -4.27 19.85 -12.31
C LEU A 92 -3.16 20.74 -11.73
N ILE A 93 -2.11 20.16 -11.16
CA ILE A 93 -1.02 20.88 -10.49
C ILE A 93 0.18 21.09 -11.42
N TYR A 94 0.49 20.13 -12.30
CA TYR A 94 1.66 20.09 -13.17
C TYR A 94 1.26 19.99 -14.64
#